data_AF-A0A7X5TDV5-F1
#
_entry.id   AF-A0A7X5TDV5-F1
#
_cell.length_a   1.000
_cell.length_b   1.000
_cell.length_c   1.000
_cell.angle_alpha   90.00
_cell.angle_beta   90.00
_cell.angle_gamma   90.00
#
_symmetry.space_group_name_H-M   'P 1'
#
loop_
_entity.id
_entity.type
_entity.pdbx_description
1 polymer ?
#
loop_
_entity_poly.entity_id
_entity_poly.type
_entity_poly.pdbx_seq_one_letter_code
_entity_poly.pdbx_strand_id
1 'polypeptide(L)'
;MTAVENERRMKPMLESSSPSLESFEETYKTAYSHGLENIYALENVDLAKVKRFECDVPEELSVPQQAPAPFVDHDISEDQLEMELGDQFRGWIEPFFLREPIRVLGLSSRAENSLVEHGKQQVRDLIDHDLREYVFFKGMGQGHIDEIQKRLSEYIGKRSLGRSYRIEFTPWVRSIVGDIDPKKAALFLRSFELEDFVPLSTAENFEVRRIGSETEKEWIDEVLLTLRSEGSFASVQNDMTRVVDAFIIPWMRRRRGIATKTELFERLERVSDSKVWTRRVLQFISEVYCGKQFPLVQCLYQVETDLFCCDAATAKAYSDIIEKALTYFYKPETFYLLSNFVSLLLREFAQEWIGFPDSFVESALRHSPKFRVHRGASAELEIRL
;
A
#
# COMPACT_ATOMS: atom_id res chain seq x y z
N MET A 1 -17.18 -39.89 52.94
CA MET A 1 -17.28 -38.78 53.91
C MET A 1 -15.97 -38.00 53.87
N THR A 2 -16.07 -36.71 53.49
CA THR A 2 -15.23 -35.53 53.85
C THR A 2 -13.71 -35.63 53.63
N ALA A 3 -13.08 -34.98 52.63
CA ALA A 3 -12.97 -33.55 52.31
C ALA A 3 -12.24 -32.72 53.40
N VAL A 4 -10.97 -32.34 53.15
CA VAL A 4 -10.45 -30.94 52.95
C VAL A 4 -9.87 -30.40 54.30
N GLU A 5 -8.69 -29.75 54.47
CA GLU A 5 -7.90 -28.74 53.70
C GLU A 5 -6.47 -28.57 54.29
N ASN A 6 -5.46 -28.28 53.44
CA ASN A 6 -4.37 -27.25 53.47
C ASN A 6 -3.60 -26.85 54.77
N GLU A 7 -2.31 -26.44 54.80
CA GLU A 7 -1.51 -25.54 53.93
C GLU A 7 0.05 -25.78 53.99
N ARG A 8 0.74 -25.59 52.84
CA ARG A 8 2.00 -24.84 52.49
C ARG A 8 3.17 -24.68 53.53
N ARG A 9 4.49 -24.67 53.23
CA ARG A 9 5.30 -24.26 52.04
C ARG A 9 6.84 -24.51 52.19
N MET A 10 7.56 -24.63 51.04
CA MET A 10 9.02 -24.39 50.71
C MET A 10 10.07 -25.50 50.95
N LYS A 11 10.66 -26.19 49.93
CA LYS A 11 11.68 -25.91 48.84
C LYS A 11 13.14 -26.38 49.18
N PRO A 12 13.99 -26.78 48.20
CA PRO A 12 14.72 -28.08 48.21
C PRO A 12 16.26 -28.04 47.91
N MET A 13 16.86 -29.23 47.69
CA MET A 13 18.19 -29.62 47.07
C MET A 13 19.28 -30.06 48.07
N LEU A 14 19.67 -31.35 48.17
CA LEU A 14 20.41 -32.31 47.30
C LEU A 14 21.94 -32.07 47.13
N GLU A 15 22.65 -32.84 47.96
CA GLU A 15 24.03 -33.39 47.97
C GLU A 15 24.80 -33.46 46.63
N SER A 16 26.06 -33.00 46.57
CA SER A 16 27.36 -33.65 46.91
C SER A 16 27.97 -34.51 45.79
N SER A 17 29.19 -34.17 45.34
CA SER A 17 30.23 -35.13 44.89
C SER A 17 31.51 -34.44 44.38
N SER A 18 32.64 -35.09 44.66
CA SER A 18 34.01 -34.90 44.15
C SER A 18 34.65 -36.31 44.10
N PRO A 19 35.76 -36.63 43.38
CA PRO A 19 36.57 -35.87 42.41
C PRO A 19 37.03 -36.64 41.13
N SER A 20 37.73 -35.90 40.25
CA SER A 20 38.80 -36.25 39.26
C SER A 20 38.55 -37.20 38.07
N LEU A 21 38.69 -36.66 36.84
CA LEU A 21 39.25 -37.32 35.65
C LEU A 21 39.76 -36.26 34.66
N GLU A 22 40.83 -36.61 33.96
CA GLU A 22 41.75 -35.75 33.22
C GLU A 22 41.19 -35.12 31.93
N SER A 23 41.72 -33.93 31.62
CA SER A 23 41.86 -33.23 30.34
C SER A 23 40.87 -33.51 29.20
N PHE A 24 39.83 -32.67 29.11
CA PHE A 24 39.03 -32.47 27.89
C PHE A 24 39.80 -31.76 26.75
N GLU A 25 41.00 -31.25 27.03
CA GLU A 25 41.81 -30.45 26.09
C GLU A 25 42.56 -31.27 25.04
N GLU A 26 42.75 -32.58 25.22
CA GLU A 26 43.53 -33.38 24.27
C GLU A 26 42.74 -33.84 23.04
N THR A 27 41.41 -33.89 23.11
CA THR A 27 40.56 -34.42 22.02
C THR A 27 40.41 -33.46 20.83
N TYR A 28 40.73 -32.18 21.00
CA TYR A 28 40.58 -31.17 19.94
C TYR A 28 41.80 -31.04 19.01
N LYS A 29 42.91 -31.74 19.28
CA LYS A 29 44.16 -31.57 18.51
C LYS A 29 44.26 -32.41 17.23
N THR A 30 43.31 -33.29 16.94
CA THR A 30 43.40 -34.16 15.74
C THR A 30 42.04 -34.42 15.12
N ALA A 31 41.56 -33.49 14.28
CA ALA A 31 40.96 -33.78 12.97
C ALA A 31 40.35 -32.49 12.36
N TYR A 32 40.79 -32.18 11.14
CA TYR A 32 40.32 -31.10 10.25
C TYR A 32 40.79 -29.67 10.55
N SER A 33 42.10 -29.45 10.45
CA SER A 33 42.69 -28.13 10.21
C SER A 33 42.61 -27.80 8.71
N HIS A 34 41.81 -26.80 8.35
CA HIS A 34 41.52 -26.41 6.96
C HIS A 34 42.53 -25.38 6.42
N GLY A 35 43.80 -25.42 6.84
CA GLY A 35 44.90 -24.64 6.23
C GLY A 35 44.73 -23.10 6.24
N LEU A 36 43.74 -22.57 6.96
CA LEU A 36 43.44 -21.14 7.10
C LEU A 36 43.76 -20.61 8.51
N GLU A 37 44.30 -21.46 9.40
CA GLU A 37 44.65 -21.08 10.78
C GLU A 37 45.80 -20.07 10.85
N ASN A 38 46.69 -20.06 9.85
CA ASN A 38 47.80 -19.09 9.76
C ASN A 38 47.35 -17.65 9.51
N ILE A 39 46.10 -17.42 9.09
CA ILE A 39 45.57 -16.07 8.85
C ILE A 39 44.94 -15.47 10.12
N TYR A 40 44.63 -16.31 11.12
CA TYR A 40 44.09 -15.90 12.42
C TYR A 40 45.12 -15.96 13.55
N ALA A 41 46.37 -16.32 13.24
CA ALA A 41 47.48 -16.10 14.15
C ALA A 41 47.75 -14.59 14.20
N LEU A 42 47.04 -13.88 15.08
CA LEU A 42 47.50 -12.60 15.57
C LEU A 42 48.88 -12.87 16.19
N GLU A 43 49.95 -12.57 15.44
CA GLU A 43 51.28 -12.48 16.01
C GLU A 43 51.17 -11.58 17.24
N ASN A 44 51.61 -12.09 18.40
CA ASN A 44 51.59 -11.34 19.64
C ASN A 44 52.45 -10.08 19.48
N VAL A 45 51.82 -8.98 19.08
CA VAL A 45 52.45 -7.67 19.00
C VAL A 45 52.72 -7.23 20.43
N ASP A 46 53.98 -7.25 20.82
CA ASP A 46 54.44 -6.69 22.07
C ASP A 46 54.27 -5.16 22.03
N LEU A 47 53.17 -4.67 22.62
CA LEU A 47 52.78 -3.26 22.63
C LEU A 47 53.87 -2.35 23.24
N ALA A 48 54.82 -2.91 24.00
CA ALA A 48 55.97 -2.18 24.53
C ALA A 48 57.02 -1.82 23.45
N LYS A 49 57.01 -2.52 22.30
CA LYS A 49 57.93 -2.27 21.18
C LYS A 49 57.34 -1.35 20.10
N VAL A 50 56.07 -0.95 20.24
CA VAL A 50 55.42 -0.02 19.32
C VAL A 50 55.85 1.40 19.66
N LYS A 51 56.73 1.96 18.83
CA LYS A 51 57.22 3.34 18.96
C LYS A 51 56.05 4.30 18.69
N ARG A 52 55.62 5.05 19.70
CA ARG A 52 54.59 6.09 19.55
C ARG A 52 55.15 7.21 18.68
N PHE A 53 54.48 7.51 17.58
CA PHE A 53 54.73 8.74 16.83
C PHE A 53 54.15 9.90 17.65
N GLU A 54 55.02 10.83 18.06
CA GLU A 54 54.59 12.13 18.59
C GLU A 54 53.95 12.89 17.43
N CYS A 55 52.63 13.00 17.47
CA CYS A 55 51.89 13.94 16.64
C CYS A 55 51.79 15.24 17.43
N ASP A 56 52.29 16.34 16.87
CA ASP A 56 52.08 17.68 17.41
C ASP A 56 50.57 17.93 17.49
N VAL A 57 50.05 17.97 18.72
CA VAL A 57 48.66 18.35 18.98
C VAL A 57 48.58 19.86 18.81
N PRO A 58 47.74 20.39 17.91
CA PRO A 58 47.51 21.83 17.82
C PRO A 58 46.96 22.33 19.16
N GLU A 59 47.45 23.48 19.62
CA GLU A 59 47.06 24.13 20.87
C GLU A 59 45.53 24.05 21.11
N GLU A 60 45.15 23.56 22.30
CA GLU A 60 43.78 23.50 22.75
C GLU A 60 43.13 24.88 22.69
N LEU A 61 42.31 25.11 21.66
CA LEU A 61 41.30 26.16 21.71
C LEU A 61 40.37 25.81 22.88
N SER A 62 40.45 26.61 23.95
CA SER A 62 39.59 26.50 25.12
C SER A 62 38.13 26.71 24.70
N VAL A 63 37.45 25.64 24.34
CA VAL A 63 36.01 25.62 24.11
C VAL A 63 35.35 25.84 25.48
N PRO A 64 34.48 26.86 25.65
CA PRO A 64 33.73 27.01 26.88
C PRO A 64 32.90 25.74 27.09
N GLN A 65 33.10 25.05 28.22
CA GLN A 65 32.23 23.96 28.65
C GLN A 65 30.85 24.55 28.98
N GLN A 66 30.01 24.74 27.97
CA GLN A 66 28.57 24.71 28.17
C GLN A 66 28.22 23.27 28.48
N ALA A 67 27.65 23.05 29.66
CA ALA A 67 27.03 21.77 30.00
C ALA A 67 26.14 21.36 28.82
N PRO A 68 26.21 20.09 28.35
CA PRO A 68 25.33 19.65 27.28
C PRO A 68 23.90 19.97 27.72
N ALA A 69 23.21 20.74 26.88
CA ALA A 69 21.79 20.96 27.09
C ALA A 69 21.14 19.59 27.30
N PRO A 70 20.21 19.44 28.26
CA PRO A 70 19.48 18.19 28.41
C PRO A 70 18.97 17.80 27.04
N PHE A 71 19.27 16.56 26.63
CA PHE A 71 18.80 16.01 25.38
C PHE A 71 17.29 16.21 25.35
N VAL A 72 16.85 17.21 24.59
CA VAL A 72 15.44 17.34 24.28
C VAL A 72 15.23 16.15 23.36
N ASP A 73 14.46 15.17 23.82
CA ASP A 73 13.78 14.23 22.93
C ASP A 73 12.98 15.12 21.97
N HIS A 74 13.61 15.53 20.88
CA HIS A 74 12.87 15.75 19.67
C HIS A 74 12.34 14.36 19.37
N ASP A 75 11.05 14.16 19.66
CA ASP A 75 10.26 13.06 19.11
C ASP A 75 10.71 12.92 17.66
N ILE A 76 11.58 11.94 17.39
CA ILE A 76 12.00 11.60 16.05
C ILE A 76 10.68 11.16 15.44
N SER A 77 10.08 12.02 14.62
CA SER A 77 8.89 11.66 13.86
C SER A 77 9.20 10.30 13.24
N GLU A 78 8.30 9.32 13.40
CA GLU A 78 8.43 8.00 12.77
C GLU A 78 8.74 8.12 11.25
N ASP A 79 8.47 9.28 10.64
CA ASP A 79 8.86 9.66 9.29
C ASP A 79 10.38 9.65 9.00
N GLN A 80 11.24 9.87 9.99
CA GLN A 80 12.71 9.92 9.76
C GLN A 80 13.38 8.54 9.78
N LEU A 81 12.66 7.48 10.18
CA LEU A 81 13.22 6.13 10.32
C LEU A 81 12.83 5.18 9.18
N GLU A 82 11.97 5.60 8.25
CA GLU A 82 11.59 4.78 7.11
C GLU A 82 12.51 5.02 5.91
N MET A 83 13.22 3.97 5.50
CA MET A 83 13.87 3.97 4.19
C MET A 83 12.79 4.01 3.11
N GLU A 84 12.76 5.10 2.35
CA GLU A 84 11.88 5.27 1.19
C GLU A 84 12.30 4.36 0.03
N LEU A 85 11.92 3.08 0.08
CA LEU A 85 12.24 2.06 -0.94
C LEU A 85 11.36 2.12 -2.20
N GLY A 86 10.48 3.13 -2.30
CA GLY A 86 9.50 3.33 -3.37
C GLY A 86 8.07 2.95 -2.98
N ASP A 87 7.09 3.40 -3.76
CA ASP A 87 5.65 3.32 -3.45
C ASP A 87 5.17 1.88 -3.19
N GLN A 88 5.78 0.91 -3.88
CA GLN A 88 5.49 -0.52 -3.74
C GLN A 88 5.90 -1.14 -2.39
N PHE A 89 6.54 -0.38 -1.50
CA PHE A 89 7.04 -0.88 -0.21
C PHE A 89 6.49 -0.13 0.99
N ARG A 90 5.85 1.02 0.77
CA ARG A 90 5.37 1.92 1.84
C ARG A 90 4.08 1.44 2.48
N GLY A 91 3.17 0.80 1.72
CA GLY A 91 1.88 0.33 2.24
C GLY A 91 0.96 1.47 2.69
N TRP A 92 1.27 2.70 2.31
CA TRP A 92 0.50 3.92 2.54
C TRP A 92 0.58 4.82 1.30
N ILE A 93 -0.38 5.73 1.18
CA ILE A 93 -0.39 6.79 0.17
C ILE A 93 -0.58 8.14 0.83
N GLU A 94 -0.27 9.21 0.12
CA GLU A 94 -0.68 10.55 0.53
C GLU A 94 -2.22 10.63 0.57
N PRO A 95 -2.83 11.17 1.64
CA PRO A 95 -4.28 11.23 1.76
C PRO A 95 -4.96 12.03 0.63
N PHE A 96 -6.06 11.49 0.08
CA PHE A 96 -6.81 12.15 -0.99
C PHE A 96 -7.55 13.39 -0.49
N PHE A 97 -7.94 13.43 0.78
CA PHE A 97 -8.69 14.57 1.34
C PHE A 97 -7.95 15.91 1.27
N LEU A 98 -6.62 15.88 1.14
CA LEU A 98 -5.82 17.08 0.93
C LEU A 98 -6.10 17.75 -0.42
N ARG A 99 -6.51 16.96 -1.42
CA ARG A 99 -6.79 17.42 -2.79
C ARG A 99 -8.26 17.74 -3.02
N GLU A 100 -9.10 17.60 -2.00
CA GLU A 100 -10.50 18.00 -2.08
C GLU A 100 -10.61 19.53 -2.25
N PRO A 101 -11.63 20.01 -2.97
CA PRO A 101 -11.87 21.44 -3.08
C PRO A 101 -12.27 22.04 -1.72
N ILE A 102 -11.89 23.28 -1.46
CA ILE A 102 -12.18 23.99 -0.19
C ILE A 102 -13.68 24.07 0.15
N ARG A 103 -14.56 23.95 -0.86
CA ARG A 103 -16.02 23.91 -0.69
C ARG A 103 -16.48 22.83 0.28
N VAL A 104 -15.76 21.71 0.37
CA VAL A 104 -16.09 20.60 1.28
C VAL A 104 -16.12 21.06 2.75
N LEU A 105 -15.41 22.14 3.09
CA LEU A 105 -15.39 22.72 4.43
C LEU A 105 -16.71 23.43 4.80
N GLY A 106 -17.57 23.74 3.83
CA GLY A 106 -18.84 24.43 4.05
C GLY A 106 -18.67 25.83 4.65
N LEU A 107 -17.72 26.58 4.12
CA LEU A 107 -17.45 27.97 4.50
C LEU A 107 -18.57 28.90 4.04
N SER A 108 -18.65 30.08 4.64
CA SER A 108 -19.45 31.17 4.10
C SER A 108 -19.02 31.53 2.67
N SER A 109 -19.99 31.84 1.79
CA SER A 109 -19.70 32.12 0.36
C SER A 109 -18.68 33.25 0.17
N ARG A 110 -18.63 34.20 1.11
CA ARG A 110 -17.66 35.30 1.10
C ARG A 110 -16.24 34.82 1.39
N ALA A 111 -16.07 33.92 2.36
CA ALA A 111 -14.77 33.34 2.70
C ALA A 111 -14.28 32.42 1.58
N GLU A 112 -15.15 31.55 1.04
CA GLU A 112 -14.83 30.66 -0.08
C GLU A 112 -14.40 31.47 -1.32
N ASN A 113 -15.20 32.44 -1.76
CA ASN A 113 -14.87 33.26 -2.94
C ASN A 113 -13.54 34.01 -2.75
N SER A 114 -13.29 34.55 -1.56
CA SER A 114 -12.03 35.25 -1.27
C SER A 114 -10.83 34.31 -1.35
N LEU A 115 -10.94 33.09 -0.83
CA LEU A 115 -9.88 32.07 -0.95
C LEU A 115 -9.61 31.71 -2.42
N VAL A 116 -10.67 31.46 -3.20
CA VAL A 116 -10.55 31.13 -4.63
C VAL A 116 -9.91 32.29 -5.43
N GLU A 117 -10.29 33.54 -5.16
CA GLU A 117 -9.71 34.73 -5.80
C GLU A 117 -8.20 34.85 -5.54
N HIS A 118 -7.71 34.35 -4.40
CA HIS A 118 -6.29 34.35 -4.04
C HIS A 118 -5.60 33.02 -4.35
N GLY A 119 -6.20 32.18 -5.21
CA GLY A 119 -5.59 30.94 -5.71
C GLY A 119 -5.59 29.78 -4.72
N LYS A 120 -6.41 29.84 -3.66
CA LYS A 120 -6.59 28.74 -2.70
C LYS A 120 -7.82 27.93 -3.11
N GLN A 121 -7.59 26.75 -3.67
CA GLN A 121 -8.65 25.93 -4.27
C GLN A 121 -8.84 24.61 -3.53
N GLN A 122 -7.79 24.07 -2.92
CA GLN A 122 -7.78 22.77 -2.27
C GLN A 122 -7.55 22.86 -0.76
N VAL A 123 -7.93 21.82 -0.03
CA VAL A 123 -7.72 21.73 1.43
C VAL A 123 -6.24 21.86 1.80
N ARG A 124 -5.33 21.28 1.00
CA ARG A 124 -3.87 21.39 1.17
C ARG A 124 -3.39 22.83 1.21
N ASP A 125 -3.95 23.68 0.34
CA ASP A 125 -3.54 25.08 0.24
C ASP A 125 -3.76 25.86 1.54
N LEU A 126 -4.68 25.39 2.39
CA LEU A 126 -4.98 25.98 3.70
C LEU A 126 -4.14 25.41 4.85
N ILE A 127 -3.56 24.23 4.67
CA ILE A 127 -2.73 23.55 5.68
C ILE A 127 -1.30 24.07 5.62
N ASP A 128 -0.79 24.29 4.41
CA ASP A 128 0.62 24.65 4.17
C ASP A 128 0.91 26.15 4.42
N HIS A 129 -0.10 26.96 4.76
CA HIS A 129 0.00 28.42 4.89
C HIS A 129 -0.33 28.92 6.30
N ASP A 130 0.34 30.00 6.71
CA ASP A 130 -0.02 30.71 7.94
C ASP A 130 -1.34 31.47 7.73
N LEU A 131 -2.42 31.01 8.36
CA LEU A 131 -3.74 31.63 8.29
C LEU A 131 -3.74 33.12 8.69
N ARG A 132 -2.69 33.60 9.39
CA ARG A 132 -2.50 35.02 9.72
C ARG A 132 -2.29 35.89 8.48
N GLU A 133 -1.79 35.33 7.39
CA GLU A 133 -1.61 36.05 6.12
C GLU A 133 -2.95 36.40 5.46
N TYR A 134 -4.03 35.70 5.83
CA TYR A 134 -5.36 35.94 5.26
C TYR A 134 -6.01 37.24 5.74
N VAL A 135 -5.45 37.88 6.78
CA VAL A 135 -5.87 39.22 7.22
C VAL A 135 -5.71 40.25 6.10
N PHE A 136 -4.77 40.03 5.17
CA PHE A 136 -4.54 40.93 4.04
C PHE A 136 -5.50 40.69 2.86
N PHE A 137 -6.34 39.65 2.90
CA PHE A 137 -7.27 39.35 1.82
C PHE A 137 -8.45 40.34 1.86
N LYS A 138 -8.71 40.97 0.72
CA LYS A 138 -9.76 41.98 0.62
C LYS A 138 -11.12 41.37 0.97
N GLY A 139 -11.75 41.87 2.03
CA GLY A 139 -13.07 41.41 2.47
C GLY A 139 -13.06 40.20 3.40
N MET A 140 -11.88 39.68 3.76
CA MET A 140 -11.70 38.83 4.93
C MET A 140 -11.58 39.68 6.20
N GLY A 141 -12.09 39.15 7.30
CA GLY A 141 -11.96 39.73 8.62
C GLY A 141 -11.76 38.61 9.62
N GLN A 142 -11.45 38.94 10.88
CA GLN A 142 -11.10 37.94 11.89
C GLN A 142 -12.15 36.83 12.02
N GLY A 143 -13.45 37.16 11.96
CA GLY A 143 -14.52 36.16 12.04
C GLY A 143 -14.51 35.12 10.90
N HIS A 144 -14.08 35.50 9.69
CA HIS A 144 -13.92 34.55 8.58
C HIS A 144 -12.67 33.67 8.77
N ILE A 145 -11.60 34.22 9.33
CA ILE A 145 -10.37 33.46 9.62
C ILE A 145 -10.64 32.44 10.73
N ASP A 146 -11.36 32.85 11.78
CA ASP A 146 -11.78 31.95 12.86
C ASP A 146 -12.72 30.85 12.33
N GLU A 147 -13.62 31.19 11.40
CA GLU A 147 -14.47 30.22 10.69
C GLU A 147 -13.63 29.20 9.92
N ILE A 148 -12.67 29.66 9.10
CA ILE A 148 -11.78 28.78 8.32
C ILE A 148 -11.00 27.85 9.26
N GLN A 149 -10.36 28.39 10.30
CA GLN A 149 -9.58 27.60 11.25
C GLN A 149 -10.44 26.55 11.95
N LYS A 150 -11.65 26.94 12.39
CA LYS A 150 -12.58 26.02 13.03
C LYS A 150 -13.04 24.92 12.08
N ARG A 151 -13.50 25.26 10.88
CA ARG A 151 -13.99 24.28 9.89
C ARG A 151 -12.88 23.36 9.41
N LEU A 152 -11.69 23.90 9.17
CA LEU A 152 -10.52 23.13 8.77
C LEU A 152 -10.09 22.14 9.86
N SER A 153 -10.01 22.59 11.12
CA SER A 153 -9.67 21.71 12.24
C SER A 153 -10.75 20.65 12.51
N GLU A 154 -12.04 20.99 12.38
CA GLU A 154 -13.14 20.02 12.45
C GLU A 154 -13.08 18.99 11.30
N TYR A 155 -12.72 19.44 10.09
CA TYR A 155 -12.66 18.59 8.90
C TYR A 155 -11.47 17.62 8.92
N ILE A 156 -10.27 18.12 9.26
CA ILE A 156 -9.06 17.30 9.43
C ILE A 156 -9.25 16.37 10.62
N GLY A 157 -9.76 16.89 11.74
CA GLY A 157 -10.01 16.12 12.96
C GLY A 157 -8.75 15.36 13.42
N LYS A 158 -8.83 14.03 13.40
CA LYS A 158 -7.72 13.13 13.75
C LYS A 158 -7.07 12.44 12.54
N ARG A 159 -7.32 12.93 11.32
CA ARG A 159 -6.74 12.35 10.10
C ARG A 159 -5.25 12.68 10.04
N SER A 160 -4.46 11.73 9.57
CA SER A 160 -3.04 11.95 9.27
C SER A 160 -2.91 12.80 8.02
N LEU A 161 -2.00 13.78 8.04
CA LEU A 161 -1.71 14.64 6.89
C LEU A 161 -0.69 14.00 5.95
N GLY A 162 0.24 13.20 6.46
CA GLY A 162 1.31 12.62 5.63
C GLY A 162 0.93 11.27 5.02
N ARG A 163 0.15 10.44 5.74
CA ARG A 163 0.03 9.02 5.43
C ARG A 163 -1.39 8.51 5.63
N SER A 164 -1.95 7.89 4.59
CA SER A 164 -3.17 7.12 4.66
C SER A 164 -2.91 5.65 4.36
N TYR A 165 -3.28 4.78 5.30
CA TYR A 165 -3.20 3.32 5.16
C TYR A 165 -4.47 2.71 4.52
N ARG A 166 -5.38 3.57 4.06
CA ARG A 166 -6.64 3.19 3.42
C ARG A 166 -6.88 4.02 2.17
N ILE A 167 -7.69 3.47 1.27
CA ILE A 167 -8.18 4.21 0.11
C ILE A 167 -9.38 5.03 0.55
N GLU A 168 -9.27 6.35 0.42
CA GLU A 168 -10.30 7.32 0.73
C GLU A 168 -11.14 7.60 -0.53
N PHE A 169 -12.08 6.70 -0.85
CA PHE A 169 -12.80 6.77 -2.13
C PHE A 169 -13.66 8.04 -2.26
N THR A 170 -14.27 8.50 -1.18
CA THR A 170 -15.09 9.72 -1.20
C THR A 170 -14.23 10.97 -1.47
N PRO A 171 -13.17 11.24 -0.70
CA PRO A 171 -12.22 12.29 -1.04
C PRO A 171 -11.61 12.19 -2.43
N TRP A 172 -11.29 10.98 -2.90
CA TRP A 172 -10.72 10.80 -4.23
C TRP A 172 -11.67 11.20 -5.35
N VAL A 173 -12.94 10.79 -5.29
CA VAL A 173 -13.92 11.24 -6.29
C VAL A 173 -14.15 12.75 -6.22
N ARG A 174 -14.18 13.32 -5.01
CA ARG A 174 -14.32 14.78 -4.82
C ARG A 174 -13.14 15.57 -5.39
N SER A 175 -11.91 15.05 -5.29
CA SER A 175 -10.76 15.69 -5.93
C SER A 175 -10.85 15.60 -7.46
N ILE A 176 -11.43 14.53 -8.02
CA ILE A 176 -11.61 14.38 -9.48
C ILE A 176 -12.63 15.38 -10.03
N VAL A 177 -13.74 15.59 -9.32
CA VAL A 177 -14.82 16.50 -9.77
C VAL A 177 -14.68 17.92 -9.21
N GLY A 178 -13.59 18.23 -8.51
CA GLY A 178 -13.44 19.46 -7.72
C GLY A 178 -13.51 20.75 -8.53
N ASP A 179 -13.02 20.71 -9.77
CA ASP A 179 -12.97 21.86 -10.68
C ASP A 179 -14.26 22.04 -11.50
N ILE A 180 -15.23 21.15 -11.32
CA ILE A 180 -16.49 21.13 -12.07
C ILE A 180 -17.56 21.88 -11.28
N ASP A 181 -18.49 22.53 -12.00
CA ASP A 181 -19.67 23.12 -11.37
C ASP A 181 -20.39 22.07 -10.50
N PRO A 182 -20.69 22.37 -9.22
CA PRO A 182 -21.18 21.38 -8.27
C PRO A 182 -22.51 20.78 -8.68
N LYS A 183 -23.40 21.56 -9.30
CA LYS A 183 -24.71 21.07 -9.74
C LYS A 183 -24.55 20.10 -10.89
N LYS A 184 -23.69 20.41 -11.85
CA LYS A 184 -23.35 19.52 -12.96
C LYS A 184 -22.67 18.24 -12.47
N ALA A 185 -21.69 18.36 -11.57
CA ALA A 185 -20.98 17.24 -10.99
C ALA A 185 -21.93 16.31 -10.21
N ALA A 186 -22.79 16.86 -9.35
CA ALA A 186 -23.77 16.08 -8.59
C ALA A 186 -24.78 15.37 -9.51
N LEU A 187 -25.29 16.06 -10.54
CA LEU A 187 -26.20 15.49 -11.52
C LEU A 187 -25.55 14.33 -12.28
N PHE A 188 -24.29 14.50 -12.69
CA PHE A 188 -23.51 13.46 -13.34
C PHE A 188 -23.28 12.24 -12.41
N LEU A 189 -22.82 12.48 -11.19
CA LEU A 189 -22.53 11.43 -10.20
C LEU A 189 -23.77 10.66 -9.75
N ARG A 190 -24.97 11.23 -9.90
CA ARG A 190 -26.25 10.56 -9.64
C ARG A 190 -26.43 9.28 -10.46
N SER A 191 -25.89 9.24 -11.68
CA SER A 191 -25.93 8.03 -12.52
C SER A 191 -25.17 6.84 -11.92
N PHE A 192 -24.26 7.10 -10.98
CA PHE A 192 -23.48 6.11 -10.24
C PHE A 192 -23.91 5.97 -8.78
N GLU A 193 -25.00 6.64 -8.35
CA GLU A 193 -25.43 6.71 -6.95
C GLU A 193 -24.34 7.31 -6.03
N LEU A 194 -23.64 8.34 -6.52
CA LEU A 194 -22.54 9.05 -5.84
C LEU A 194 -22.83 10.55 -5.64
N GLU A 195 -24.08 11.00 -5.82
CA GLU A 195 -24.46 12.42 -5.75
C GLU A 195 -24.12 13.07 -4.40
N ASP A 196 -24.20 12.31 -3.30
CA ASP A 196 -23.91 12.77 -1.93
C ASP A 196 -22.44 13.15 -1.73
N PHE A 197 -21.56 12.82 -2.67
CA PHE A 197 -20.15 13.18 -2.59
C PHE A 197 -19.96 14.67 -2.86
N VAL A 198 -20.89 15.35 -3.55
CA VAL A 198 -20.81 16.79 -3.78
C VAL A 198 -21.80 17.49 -2.85
N PRO A 199 -21.33 18.24 -1.85
CA PRO A 199 -22.23 18.96 -0.95
C PRO A 199 -22.92 20.09 -1.72
N LEU A 200 -24.24 19.99 -1.86
CA LEU A 200 -25.10 21.01 -2.44
C LEU A 200 -25.91 21.71 -1.35
N SER A 201 -26.11 23.02 -1.48
CA SER A 201 -27.09 23.75 -0.68
C SER A 201 -28.52 23.28 -0.98
N THR A 202 -29.46 23.61 -0.10
CA THR A 202 -30.88 23.24 -0.29
C THR A 202 -31.46 23.86 -1.58
N ALA A 203 -31.03 25.07 -1.93
CA ALA A 203 -31.46 25.74 -3.16
C ALA A 203 -30.92 25.03 -4.41
N GLU A 204 -29.63 24.71 -4.43
CA GLU A 204 -28.99 23.98 -5.55
C GLU A 204 -29.59 22.59 -5.75
N ASN A 205 -29.85 21.86 -4.66
CA ASN A 205 -30.55 20.59 -4.72
C ASN A 205 -31.93 20.69 -5.38
N PHE A 206 -32.65 21.79 -5.11
CA PHE A 206 -33.97 22.01 -5.69
C PHE A 206 -33.90 22.38 -7.17
N GLU A 207 -32.88 23.16 -7.57
CA GLU A 207 -32.59 23.46 -8.97
C GLU A 207 -32.28 22.18 -9.75
N VAL A 208 -31.35 21.36 -9.28
CA VAL A 208 -30.93 20.11 -9.93
C VAL A 208 -32.12 19.17 -10.17
N ARG A 209 -33.08 19.11 -9.24
CA ARG A 209 -34.28 18.28 -9.38
C ARG A 209 -35.31 18.80 -10.39
N ARG A 210 -35.19 20.06 -10.83
CA ARG A 210 -36.13 20.72 -11.75
C ARG A 210 -35.57 20.92 -13.16
N ILE A 211 -34.36 20.45 -13.40
CA ILE A 211 -33.71 20.52 -14.71
C ILE A 211 -34.50 19.65 -15.70
N GLY A 212 -34.64 20.14 -16.94
CA GLY A 212 -35.26 19.39 -18.03
C GLY A 212 -34.32 18.31 -18.57
N SER A 213 -34.86 17.28 -19.20
CA SER A 213 -34.06 16.16 -19.70
C SER A 213 -33.05 16.53 -20.79
N GLU A 214 -33.30 17.61 -21.55
CA GLU A 214 -32.37 18.11 -22.56
C GLU A 214 -31.16 18.81 -21.92
N THR A 215 -31.40 19.72 -20.99
CA THR A 215 -30.34 20.44 -20.26
C THR A 215 -29.54 19.52 -19.34
N GLU A 216 -30.16 18.47 -18.80
CA GLU A 216 -29.47 17.42 -18.05
C GLU A 216 -28.42 16.70 -18.92
N LYS A 217 -28.78 16.33 -20.15
CA LYS A 217 -27.83 15.69 -21.08
C LYS A 217 -26.70 16.62 -21.46
N GLU A 218 -27.02 17.87 -21.79
CA GLU A 218 -26.00 18.89 -22.11
C GLU A 218 -24.99 19.04 -20.97
N TRP A 219 -25.47 19.15 -19.73
CA TRP A 219 -24.61 19.28 -18.56
C TRP A 219 -23.75 18.03 -18.34
N ILE A 220 -24.32 16.84 -18.52
CA ILE A 220 -23.58 15.57 -18.42
C ILE A 220 -22.48 15.50 -19.49
N ASP A 221 -22.77 15.90 -20.72
CA ASP A 221 -21.81 15.88 -21.83
C ASP A 221 -20.66 16.87 -21.58
N GLU A 222 -20.95 18.07 -21.06
CA GLU A 222 -19.93 19.05 -20.65
C GLU A 222 -19.02 18.51 -19.53
N VAL A 223 -19.59 17.83 -18.53
CA VAL A 223 -18.83 17.17 -17.46
C VAL A 223 -17.92 16.09 -18.02
N LEU A 224 -18.45 15.24 -18.91
CA LEU A 224 -17.67 14.18 -19.55
C LEU A 224 -16.51 14.72 -20.38
N LEU A 225 -16.71 15.82 -21.12
CA LEU A 225 -15.63 16.48 -21.86
C LEU A 225 -14.51 16.96 -20.93
N THR A 226 -14.87 17.51 -19.77
CA THR A 226 -13.90 17.99 -18.77
C THR A 226 -13.15 16.83 -18.13
N LEU A 227 -13.87 15.78 -17.70
CA LEU A 227 -13.30 14.59 -17.05
C LEU A 227 -12.41 13.78 -18.00
N ARG A 228 -12.73 13.76 -19.30
CA ARG A 228 -11.95 13.07 -20.35
C ARG A 228 -10.83 13.93 -20.94
N SER A 229 -10.55 15.11 -20.37
CA SER A 229 -9.37 15.88 -20.74
C SER A 229 -8.09 15.10 -20.43
N GLU A 230 -7.02 15.35 -21.20
CA GLU A 230 -5.74 14.65 -21.03
C GLU A 230 -5.15 14.83 -19.62
N GLY A 231 -5.28 16.04 -19.05
CA GLY A 231 -4.81 16.34 -17.70
C GLY A 231 -5.57 15.55 -16.61
N SER A 232 -6.91 15.51 -16.71
CA SER A 232 -7.74 14.73 -15.79
C SER A 232 -7.45 13.24 -15.89
N PHE A 233 -7.36 12.71 -17.12
CA PHE A 233 -7.02 11.31 -17.36
C PHE A 233 -5.66 10.94 -16.75
N ALA A 234 -4.62 11.74 -17.00
CA ALA A 234 -3.29 11.50 -16.46
C ALA A 234 -3.26 11.56 -14.92
N SER A 235 -3.99 12.50 -14.32
CA SER A 235 -4.11 12.60 -12.86
C SER A 235 -4.76 11.37 -12.25
N VAL A 236 -5.90 10.93 -12.79
CA VAL A 236 -6.62 9.74 -12.30
C VAL A 236 -5.79 8.47 -12.50
N GLN A 237 -5.10 8.35 -13.64
CA GLN A 237 -4.21 7.22 -13.89
C GLN A 237 -3.06 7.16 -12.88
N ASN A 238 -2.41 8.29 -12.59
CA ASN A 238 -1.36 8.37 -11.58
C ASN A 238 -1.88 7.98 -10.18
N ASP A 239 -3.07 8.43 -9.82
CA ASP A 239 -3.71 8.05 -8.55
C ASP A 239 -4.01 6.55 -8.48
N MET A 240 -4.53 5.98 -9.57
CA MET A 240 -4.77 4.55 -9.68
C MET A 240 -3.46 3.77 -9.53
N THR A 241 -2.38 4.20 -10.18
CA THR A 241 -1.05 3.59 -10.06
C THR A 241 -0.56 3.62 -8.61
N ARG A 242 -0.64 4.78 -7.94
CA ARG A 242 -0.26 4.91 -6.51
C ARG A 242 -1.05 3.96 -5.61
N VAL A 243 -2.35 3.86 -5.82
CA VAL A 243 -3.22 2.93 -5.06
C VAL A 243 -2.81 1.47 -5.30
N VAL A 244 -2.53 1.11 -6.56
CA VAL A 244 -2.13 -0.25 -6.93
C VAL A 244 -0.75 -0.60 -6.37
N ASP A 245 0.22 0.29 -6.51
CA ASP A 245 1.57 0.13 -6.00
C ASP A 245 1.57 -0.01 -4.48
N ALA A 246 0.84 0.84 -3.75
CA ALA A 246 0.85 0.79 -2.29
C ALA A 246 0.06 -0.41 -1.71
N PHE A 247 -1.12 -0.73 -2.26
CA PHE A 247 -2.07 -1.63 -1.59
C PHE A 247 -2.30 -2.98 -2.27
N ILE A 248 -2.09 -3.06 -3.59
CA ILE A 248 -2.44 -4.22 -4.41
C ILE A 248 -1.21 -5.05 -4.74
N ILE A 249 -0.20 -4.47 -5.40
CA ILE A 249 1.02 -5.19 -5.80
C ILE A 249 1.73 -5.87 -4.61
N PRO A 250 1.91 -5.22 -3.44
CA PRO A 250 2.60 -5.85 -2.33
C PRO A 250 1.80 -7.01 -1.74
N TRP A 251 0.46 -6.89 -1.77
CA TRP A 251 -0.44 -7.97 -1.37
C TRP A 251 -0.42 -9.13 -2.37
N MET A 252 -0.40 -8.85 -3.68
CA MET A 252 -0.27 -9.86 -4.73
C MET A 252 1.07 -10.59 -4.62
N ARG A 253 2.18 -9.88 -4.42
CA ARG A 253 3.53 -10.48 -4.29
C ARG A 253 3.60 -11.51 -3.15
N ARG A 254 2.97 -11.22 -2.00
CA ARG A 254 2.85 -12.18 -0.88
C ARG A 254 2.10 -13.46 -1.27
N ARG A 255 1.27 -13.41 -2.31
CA ARG A 255 0.47 -14.51 -2.87
C ARG A 255 1.02 -15.02 -4.21
N ARG A 256 2.33 -14.84 -4.46
CA ARG A 256 3.00 -15.25 -5.70
C ARG A 256 2.60 -14.46 -6.96
N GLY A 257 2.06 -13.27 -6.78
CA GLY A 257 1.91 -12.28 -7.86
C GLY A 257 0.73 -12.49 -8.80
N ILE A 258 -0.20 -13.41 -8.50
CA ILE A 258 -1.40 -13.69 -9.30
C ILE A 258 -2.65 -13.39 -8.46
N ALA A 259 -3.64 -12.76 -9.07
CA ALA A 259 -4.95 -12.57 -8.46
C ALA A 259 -6.05 -12.53 -9.52
N THR A 260 -7.21 -13.07 -9.15
CA THR A 260 -8.44 -12.93 -9.93
C THR A 260 -9.07 -11.55 -9.74
N LYS A 261 -9.91 -11.14 -10.69
CA LYS A 261 -10.68 -9.89 -10.61
C LYS A 261 -11.51 -9.82 -9.32
N THR A 262 -12.14 -10.92 -8.93
CA THR A 262 -12.95 -10.99 -7.70
C THR A 262 -12.09 -10.76 -6.46
N GLU A 263 -10.92 -11.40 -6.36
CA GLU A 263 -9.99 -11.17 -5.25
C GLU A 263 -9.47 -9.72 -5.22
N LEU A 264 -9.23 -9.12 -6.38
CA LEU A 264 -8.82 -7.71 -6.48
C LEU A 264 -9.92 -6.77 -5.99
N PHE A 265 -11.18 -7.02 -6.37
CA PHE A 265 -12.33 -6.28 -5.84
C PHE A 265 -12.44 -6.43 -4.31
N GLU A 266 -12.38 -7.65 -3.79
CA GLU A 266 -12.41 -7.89 -2.34
C GLU A 266 -11.26 -7.18 -1.63
N ARG A 267 -10.07 -7.15 -2.25
CA ARG A 267 -8.91 -6.47 -1.69
C ARG A 267 -9.15 -4.97 -1.63
N LEU A 268 -9.62 -4.33 -2.71
CA LEU A 268 -9.96 -2.92 -2.76
C LEU A 268 -11.02 -2.56 -1.70
N GLU A 269 -12.08 -3.38 -1.57
CA GLU A 269 -13.09 -3.21 -0.52
C GLU A 269 -12.46 -3.29 0.88
N ARG A 270 -11.54 -4.24 1.13
CA ARG A 270 -10.88 -4.40 2.44
C ARG A 270 -9.95 -3.26 2.81
N VAL A 271 -9.27 -2.64 1.84
CA VAL A 271 -8.35 -1.52 2.10
C VAL A 271 -9.04 -0.15 1.99
N SER A 272 -10.31 -0.10 1.61
CA SER A 272 -11.09 1.13 1.58
C SER A 272 -11.47 1.62 2.98
N ASP A 273 -11.71 2.92 3.09
CA ASP A 273 -12.38 3.54 4.24
C ASP A 273 -13.87 3.14 4.31
N SER A 274 -14.52 2.96 3.16
CA SER A 274 -15.92 2.56 3.02
C SER A 274 -16.14 1.52 1.91
N LYS A 275 -16.53 0.32 2.32
CA LYS A 275 -16.88 -0.79 1.42
C LYS A 275 -18.09 -0.49 0.55
N VAL A 276 -19.02 0.32 1.06
CA VAL A 276 -20.30 0.63 0.38
C VAL A 276 -20.06 1.30 -0.96
N TRP A 277 -19.07 2.20 -1.02
CA TRP A 277 -18.81 3.03 -2.19
C TRP A 277 -17.88 2.38 -3.21
N THR A 278 -17.10 1.38 -2.81
CA THR A 278 -16.03 0.81 -3.64
C THR A 278 -16.53 0.41 -5.03
N ARG A 279 -17.65 -0.30 -5.13
CA ARG A 279 -18.19 -0.74 -6.42
C ARG A 279 -18.65 0.41 -7.31
N ARG A 280 -19.37 1.38 -6.71
CA ARG A 280 -19.89 2.56 -7.42
C ARG A 280 -18.76 3.43 -7.95
N VAL A 281 -17.72 3.65 -7.14
CA VAL A 281 -16.54 4.42 -7.54
C VAL A 281 -15.75 3.71 -8.63
N LEU A 282 -15.54 2.39 -8.52
CA LEU A 282 -14.86 1.63 -9.57
C LEU A 282 -15.67 1.60 -10.87
N GLN A 283 -17.01 1.60 -10.81
CA GLN A 283 -17.86 1.74 -11.98
C GLN A 283 -17.71 3.12 -12.62
N PHE A 284 -17.76 4.19 -11.81
CA PHE A 284 -17.49 5.56 -12.28
C PHE A 284 -16.13 5.65 -12.99
N ILE A 285 -15.05 5.14 -12.38
CA ILE A 285 -13.72 5.15 -12.99
C ILE A 285 -13.70 4.33 -14.29
N SER A 286 -14.33 3.15 -14.26
CA SER A 286 -14.41 2.24 -15.41
C SER A 286 -15.08 2.89 -16.62
N GLU A 287 -16.23 3.54 -16.42
CA GLU A 287 -17.02 4.13 -17.50
C GLU A 287 -16.41 5.43 -18.04
N VAL A 288 -15.79 6.24 -17.18
CA VAL A 288 -15.23 7.54 -17.57
C VAL A 288 -13.84 7.39 -18.19
N TYR A 289 -12.98 6.56 -17.59
CA TYR A 289 -11.55 6.51 -17.90
C TYR A 289 -11.09 5.18 -18.53
N CYS A 290 -11.81 4.07 -18.33
CA CYS A 290 -11.34 2.75 -18.79
C CYS A 290 -12.20 2.12 -19.88
N GLY A 291 -13.12 2.86 -20.51
CA GLY A 291 -13.96 2.35 -21.59
C GLY A 291 -14.79 1.12 -21.18
N LYS A 292 -15.29 1.10 -19.94
CA LYS A 292 -16.04 -0.02 -19.32
C LYS A 292 -15.22 -1.26 -19.01
N GLN A 293 -13.89 -1.18 -19.13
CA GLN A 293 -12.99 -2.24 -18.64
C GLN A 293 -12.74 -2.09 -17.14
N PHE A 294 -12.32 -3.18 -16.50
CA PHE A 294 -11.97 -3.14 -15.08
C PHE A 294 -10.81 -2.16 -14.84
N PRO A 295 -10.91 -1.20 -13.88
CA PRO A 295 -9.93 -0.12 -13.76
C PRO A 295 -8.47 -0.57 -13.60
N LEU A 296 -8.24 -1.72 -12.97
CA LEU A 296 -6.87 -2.21 -12.74
C LEU A 296 -6.18 -2.76 -14.00
N VAL A 297 -6.89 -2.95 -15.11
CA VAL A 297 -6.29 -3.41 -16.39
C VAL A 297 -5.20 -2.47 -16.88
N GLN A 298 -5.29 -1.18 -16.55
CA GLN A 298 -4.29 -0.18 -16.93
C GLN A 298 -3.04 -0.20 -16.05
N CYS A 299 -3.10 -0.85 -14.88
CA CYS A 299 -2.02 -0.86 -13.87
C CYS A 299 -1.42 -2.25 -13.64
N LEU A 300 -2.11 -3.32 -14.05
CA LEU A 300 -1.73 -4.71 -13.86
C LEU A 300 -1.65 -5.46 -15.20
N TYR A 301 -0.95 -6.58 -15.22
CA TYR A 301 -0.81 -7.40 -16.42
C TYR A 301 -1.96 -8.41 -16.48
N GLN A 302 -2.95 -8.15 -17.33
CA GLN A 302 -4.01 -9.12 -17.60
C GLN A 302 -3.45 -10.26 -18.48
N VAL A 303 -3.45 -11.48 -17.95
CA VAL A 303 -2.96 -12.67 -18.67
C VAL A 303 -4.08 -13.50 -19.28
N GLU A 304 -5.24 -13.54 -18.62
CA GLU A 304 -6.44 -14.25 -19.09
C GLU A 304 -7.72 -13.50 -18.66
N THR A 305 -8.89 -14.03 -19.00
CA THR A 305 -10.17 -13.44 -18.58
C THR A 305 -10.25 -13.39 -17.06
N ASP A 306 -10.39 -12.18 -16.51
CA ASP A 306 -10.45 -11.93 -15.07
C ASP A 306 -9.23 -12.39 -14.25
N LEU A 307 -8.06 -12.60 -14.87
CA LEU A 307 -6.82 -13.00 -14.18
C LEU A 307 -5.68 -12.01 -14.43
N PHE A 308 -5.05 -11.56 -13.35
CA PHE A 308 -4.05 -10.50 -13.37
C PHE A 308 -2.75 -10.91 -12.67
N CYS A 309 -1.63 -10.42 -13.21
CA CYS A 309 -0.30 -10.54 -12.64
C CYS A 309 0.22 -9.16 -12.19
N CYS A 310 1.03 -9.14 -11.13
CA CYS A 310 1.57 -7.90 -10.57
C CYS A 310 2.66 -7.24 -11.42
N ASP A 311 3.35 -8.01 -12.26
CA ASP A 311 4.42 -7.51 -13.13
C ASP A 311 4.60 -8.40 -14.37
N ALA A 312 5.36 -7.89 -15.35
CA ALA A 312 5.62 -8.57 -16.61
C ALA A 312 6.38 -9.89 -16.44
N ALA A 313 7.26 -10.00 -15.44
CA ALA A 313 8.03 -11.20 -15.19
C ALA A 313 7.12 -12.34 -14.70
N THR A 314 6.20 -12.03 -13.78
CA THR A 314 5.18 -12.96 -13.29
C THR A 314 4.22 -13.36 -14.40
N ALA A 315 3.80 -12.40 -15.24
CA ALA A 315 2.94 -12.67 -16.40
C ALA A 315 3.60 -13.63 -17.40
N LYS A 316 4.89 -13.40 -17.71
CA LYS A 316 5.66 -14.29 -18.58
C LYS A 316 5.82 -15.69 -17.98
N ALA A 317 6.22 -15.77 -16.70
CA ALA A 317 6.37 -17.03 -16.01
C ALA A 317 5.05 -17.83 -15.96
N TYR A 318 3.93 -17.14 -15.76
CA TYR A 318 2.60 -17.74 -15.87
C TYR A 318 2.36 -18.33 -17.27
N SER A 319 2.56 -17.54 -18.33
CA SER A 319 2.39 -18.01 -19.71
C SER A 319 3.26 -19.23 -20.03
N ASP A 320 4.54 -19.20 -19.66
CA ASP A 320 5.48 -20.30 -19.88
C ASP A 320 4.98 -21.60 -19.21
N ILE A 321 4.50 -21.52 -17.96
CA ILE A 321 3.94 -22.65 -17.21
C ILE A 321 2.69 -23.21 -17.90
N ILE A 322 1.74 -22.34 -18.28
CA ILE A 322 0.48 -22.77 -18.88
C ILE A 322 0.71 -23.40 -20.26
N GLU A 323 1.56 -22.80 -21.09
CA GLU A 323 1.91 -23.33 -22.41
C GLU A 323 2.55 -24.71 -22.30
N LYS A 324 3.52 -24.87 -21.38
CA LYS A 324 4.15 -26.16 -21.12
C LYS A 324 3.16 -27.18 -20.60
N ALA A 325 2.31 -26.81 -19.65
CA ALA A 325 1.31 -27.69 -19.04
C ALA A 325 0.32 -28.24 -20.09
N LEU A 326 -0.12 -27.42 -21.05
CA LEU A 326 -1.04 -27.83 -22.10
C LEU A 326 -0.49 -28.98 -22.98
N THR A 327 0.83 -29.06 -23.15
CA THR A 327 1.46 -30.12 -23.99
C THR A 327 1.23 -31.54 -23.46
N TYR A 328 0.90 -31.70 -22.17
CA TYR A 328 0.66 -32.99 -21.53
C TYR A 328 -0.77 -33.51 -21.65
N PHE A 329 -1.71 -32.68 -22.09
CA PHE A 329 -3.12 -33.05 -22.25
C PHE A 329 -3.46 -33.31 -23.72
N TYR A 330 -2.80 -34.32 -24.29
CA TYR A 330 -2.98 -34.72 -25.69
C TYR A 330 -4.24 -35.57 -25.94
N LYS A 331 -4.91 -36.05 -24.87
CA LYS A 331 -6.19 -36.77 -24.93
C LYS A 331 -7.22 -36.14 -23.98
N PRO A 332 -8.53 -36.13 -24.34
CA PRO A 332 -9.57 -35.52 -23.51
C PRO A 332 -9.74 -36.17 -22.13
N GLU A 333 -9.40 -37.45 -21.98
CA GLU A 333 -9.54 -38.21 -20.73
C GLU A 333 -8.28 -38.18 -19.87
N THR A 334 -7.24 -37.46 -20.29
CA THR A 334 -5.99 -37.37 -19.52
C THR A 334 -6.24 -36.55 -18.25
N PHE A 335 -5.92 -37.15 -17.10
CA PHE A 335 -5.88 -36.47 -15.81
C PHE A 335 -4.59 -36.83 -15.08
N TYR A 336 -4.14 -35.92 -14.22
CA TYR A 336 -2.98 -36.13 -13.36
C TYR A 336 -3.32 -35.77 -11.91
N LEU A 337 -2.66 -36.42 -10.95
CA LEU A 337 -2.58 -35.88 -9.60
C LEU A 337 -1.81 -34.54 -9.66
N LEU A 338 -2.38 -33.49 -9.09
CA LEU A 338 -1.86 -32.12 -9.20
C LEU A 338 -0.42 -32.03 -8.66
N SER A 339 -0.14 -32.64 -7.50
CA SER A 339 1.19 -32.65 -6.90
C SER A 339 2.25 -33.31 -7.79
N ASN A 340 1.89 -34.44 -8.40
CA ASN A 340 2.77 -35.16 -9.32
C ASN A 340 2.99 -34.37 -10.61
N PHE A 341 1.93 -33.72 -11.11
CA PHE A 341 2.02 -32.89 -12.31
C PHE A 341 2.87 -31.63 -12.09
N VAL A 342 2.72 -30.96 -10.95
CA VAL A 342 3.58 -29.85 -10.54
C VAL A 342 5.05 -30.30 -10.47
N SER A 343 5.33 -31.44 -9.82
CA SER A 343 6.69 -31.98 -9.71
C SER A 343 7.31 -32.31 -11.08
N LEU A 344 6.49 -32.83 -12.00
CA LEU A 344 6.89 -33.14 -13.37
C LEU A 344 7.24 -31.87 -14.15
N LEU A 345 6.40 -30.83 -14.09
CA LEU A 345 6.66 -29.54 -14.73
C LEU A 345 7.93 -28.88 -14.20
N LEU A 346 8.12 -28.87 -12.87
CA LEU A 346 9.32 -28.33 -12.23
C LEU A 346 10.58 -29.04 -12.72
N ARG A 347 10.53 -30.36 -12.88
CA ARG A 347 11.67 -31.13 -13.39
C ARG A 347 12.02 -30.75 -14.82
N GLU A 348 11.02 -30.48 -15.66
CA GLU A 348 11.27 -30.04 -17.05
C GLU A 348 11.81 -28.63 -17.12
N PHE A 349 11.25 -27.68 -16.38
CA PHE A 349 11.80 -26.32 -16.32
C PHE A 349 13.24 -26.32 -15.79
N ALA A 350 13.55 -27.18 -14.81
CA ALA A 350 14.91 -27.32 -14.31
C ALA A 350 15.90 -27.83 -15.39
N GLN A 351 15.46 -28.64 -16.36
CA GLN A 351 16.30 -29.05 -17.49
C GLN A 351 16.62 -27.88 -18.42
N GLU A 352 15.72 -26.90 -18.50
CA GLU A 352 15.88 -25.66 -19.27
C GLU A 352 16.56 -24.54 -18.44
N TRP A 353 17.07 -24.86 -17.24
CA TRP A 353 17.66 -23.89 -16.29
C TRP A 353 16.70 -22.79 -15.83
N ILE A 354 15.39 -23.08 -15.85
CA ILE A 354 14.33 -22.18 -15.37
C ILE A 354 13.83 -22.71 -14.02
N GLY A 355 13.87 -21.86 -13.00
CA GLY A 355 13.42 -22.21 -11.65
C GLY A 355 12.13 -21.50 -11.28
N PHE A 356 11.10 -22.26 -10.90
CA PHE A 356 9.87 -21.74 -10.33
C PHE A 356 9.63 -22.31 -8.93
N PRO A 357 9.05 -21.54 -8.00
CA PRO A 357 8.57 -22.10 -6.73
C PRO A 357 7.41 -23.07 -6.96
N ASP A 358 7.38 -24.22 -6.29
CA ASP A 358 6.32 -25.22 -6.40
C ASP A 358 4.92 -24.60 -6.23
N SER A 359 4.78 -23.79 -5.18
CA SER A 359 3.53 -23.07 -4.87
C SER A 359 3.09 -22.09 -5.96
N PHE A 360 4.02 -21.56 -6.78
CA PHE A 360 3.68 -20.69 -7.90
C PHE A 360 3.15 -21.50 -9.08
N VAL A 361 3.81 -22.62 -9.43
CA VAL A 361 3.33 -23.54 -10.48
C VAL A 361 1.95 -24.08 -10.13
N GLU A 362 1.75 -24.55 -8.90
CA GLU A 362 0.43 -24.99 -8.44
C GLU A 362 -0.61 -23.87 -8.55
N SER A 363 -0.27 -22.65 -8.11
CA SER A 363 -1.18 -21.50 -8.19
C SER A 363 -1.56 -21.17 -9.63
N ALA A 364 -0.59 -21.12 -10.56
CA ALA A 364 -0.83 -20.84 -11.97
C ALA A 364 -1.81 -21.84 -12.59
N LEU A 365 -1.60 -23.14 -12.34
CA LEU A 365 -2.48 -24.21 -12.83
C LEU A 365 -3.89 -24.12 -12.24
N ARG A 366 -4.02 -23.79 -10.95
CA ARG A 366 -5.32 -23.71 -10.27
C ARG A 366 -6.17 -22.51 -10.71
N HIS A 367 -5.53 -21.40 -11.05
CA HIS A 367 -6.24 -20.17 -11.44
C HIS A 367 -6.50 -20.06 -12.93
N SER A 368 -5.81 -20.85 -13.78
CA SER A 368 -6.12 -20.88 -15.21
C SER A 368 -7.49 -21.52 -15.46
N PRO A 369 -8.39 -20.92 -16.26
CA PRO A 369 -9.67 -21.49 -16.66
C PRO A 369 -9.50 -22.61 -17.70
N LYS A 370 -8.27 -22.83 -18.21
CA LYS A 370 -7.96 -23.95 -19.12
C LYS A 370 -7.88 -25.28 -18.39
N PHE A 371 -7.78 -25.26 -17.07
CA PHE A 371 -7.66 -26.46 -16.26
C PHE A 371 -8.78 -26.54 -15.22
N ARG A 372 -9.30 -27.75 -15.01
CA ARG A 372 -10.26 -28.05 -13.96
C ARG A 372 -9.58 -28.83 -12.85
N VAL A 373 -9.32 -28.14 -11.74
CA VAL A 373 -8.78 -28.75 -10.53
C VAL A 373 -9.91 -29.12 -9.58
N HIS A 374 -9.98 -30.39 -9.20
CA HIS A 374 -11.05 -30.92 -8.34
C HIS A 374 -10.51 -32.03 -7.43
N ARG A 375 -11.27 -32.38 -6.38
CA ARG A 375 -10.92 -33.55 -5.54
C ARG A 375 -11.38 -34.83 -6.23
N GLY A 376 -10.44 -35.73 -6.46
CA GLY A 376 -10.68 -37.05 -7.03
C GLY A 376 -11.21 -38.06 -6.01
N ALA A 377 -11.38 -39.30 -6.46
CA ALA A 377 -11.89 -40.41 -5.63
C ALA A 377 -10.94 -40.78 -4.47
N SER A 378 -9.64 -40.50 -4.63
CA SER A 378 -8.61 -40.68 -3.59
C SER A 378 -8.57 -39.54 -2.55
N ALA A 379 -9.48 -38.55 -2.65
CA ALA A 379 -9.47 -37.27 -1.91
C ALA A 379 -8.28 -36.35 -2.24
N GLU A 380 -7.39 -36.73 -3.16
CA GLU A 380 -6.31 -35.90 -3.68
C GLU A 380 -6.81 -34.95 -4.78
N LEU A 381 -6.06 -33.88 -5.04
CA LEU A 381 -6.39 -32.93 -6.11
C LEU A 381 -5.95 -33.50 -7.46
N GLU A 382 -6.88 -33.52 -8.41
CA GLU A 382 -6.67 -33.95 -9.79
C GLU A 382 -6.87 -32.77 -10.74
N ILE A 383 -6.06 -32.74 -11.80
CA ILE A 383 -6.09 -31.74 -12.87
C ILE A 383 -6.38 -32.39 -14.22
N ARG A 384 -7.27 -31.75 -14.99
CA ARG A 384 -7.65 -32.08 -16.37
C ARG A 384 -7.99 -30.81 -17.14
N LEU A 385 -8.19 -30.90 -18.46
CA LEU A 385 -8.74 -29.80 -19.27
C LEU A 385 -10.23 -29.52 -18.94
#